data_AF-A0A382HHN2-F1
#
_entry.id   AF-A0A382HHN2-F1
#
_cell.length_a   1.000
_cell.length_b   1.000
_cell.length_c   1.000
_cell.angle_alpha   90.00
_cell.angle_beta   90.00
_cell.angle_gamma   90.00
#
_symmetry.space_group_name_H-M   'P 1'
#
loop_
_entity.id
_entity.type
_entity.pdbx_description
1 polymer ?
#
loop_
_entity_poly.entity_id
_entity_poly.type
_entity_poly.pdbx_seq_one_letter_code
_entity_poly.pdbx_strand_id
1 'polypeptide(L)'
;MDIVTWCNVPRYLHNDLPLGNPLGAPYDMEAQRQSIETALNLVETMNEPGVHVSNLSWPDGESWKPVYGRVTEANTEQLLQMGKENRARRAADKAQGLTR
;
A
#
# COMPACT_ATOMS: atom_id res chain seq x y z
N MET A 1 1.81 10.53 3.02
CA MET A 1 2.93 9.94 3.79
C MET A 1 2.85 10.38 5.24
N ASP A 2 1.79 10.03 5.96
CA ASP A 2 1.58 10.54 7.32
C ASP A 2 2.20 9.59 8.36
N ILE A 3 1.68 8.36 8.45
CA ILE A 3 2.13 7.38 9.46
C ILE A 3 3.62 7.01 9.37
N VAL A 4 4.15 6.76 8.17
CA VAL A 4 5.56 6.31 8.03
C VAL A 4 6.56 7.42 8.34
N THR A 5 6.20 8.66 8.02
CA THR A 5 7.00 9.85 8.36
C THR A 5 6.93 10.10 9.86
N TRP A 6 5.73 10.03 10.44
CA TRP A 6 5.52 10.18 11.88
C TRP A 6 6.27 9.13 12.71
N CYS A 7 6.23 7.86 12.28
CA CYS A 7 6.95 6.77 12.95
C CYS A 7 8.47 6.81 12.72
N ASN A 8 8.97 7.73 11.89
CA ASN A 8 10.39 7.88 11.57
C ASN A 8 11.05 6.56 11.19
N VAL A 9 10.46 5.89 10.19
CA VAL A 9 10.91 4.55 9.75
C VAL A 9 12.41 4.58 9.37
N PRO A 10 13.21 3.57 9.77
CA PRO A 10 14.66 3.63 9.57
C PRO A 10 15.06 3.75 8.09
N ARG A 11 14.48 2.93 7.22
CA ARG A 11 14.72 2.94 5.78
C ARG A 11 13.46 2.45 5.08
N TYR A 12 12.88 3.24 4.20
CA TYR A 12 11.67 2.88 3.49
C TYR A 12 11.72 3.35 2.05
N LEU A 13 11.49 2.43 1.11
CA LEU A 13 11.25 2.75 -0.29
C LEU A 13 9.74 2.80 -0.54
N HIS A 14 9.26 3.94 -1.02
CA HIS A 14 7.92 4.09 -1.56
C HIS A 14 7.93 3.94 -3.07
N ASN A 15 7.14 3.00 -3.59
CA ASN A 15 6.75 2.99 -4.98
C ASN A 15 5.29 3.42 -5.06
N ASP A 16 5.02 4.53 -5.75
CA ASP A 16 3.67 5.07 -5.92
C ASP A 16 2.94 4.33 -7.06
N LEU A 17 2.59 3.07 -6.78
CA LEU A 17 1.99 2.13 -7.73
C LEU A 17 0.66 1.57 -7.17
N PRO A 18 -0.23 1.03 -8.03
CA PRO A 18 -1.49 0.44 -7.60
C PRO A 18 -1.32 -0.64 -6.54
N LEU A 19 -2.28 -0.72 -5.61
CA LEU A 19 -2.26 -1.73 -4.55
C LEU A 19 -2.12 -3.14 -5.13
N GLY A 20 -1.24 -3.93 -4.52
CA GLY A 20 -0.95 -5.30 -4.96
C GLY A 20 0.25 -5.39 -5.91
N ASN A 21 0.77 -4.25 -6.37
CA ASN A 21 1.91 -4.19 -7.30
C ASN A 21 3.08 -3.38 -6.70
N PRO A 22 3.60 -3.75 -5.52
CA PRO A 22 4.52 -2.90 -4.76
C PRO A 22 5.91 -2.75 -5.41
N LEU A 23 6.27 -3.63 -6.34
CA LEU A 23 7.60 -3.62 -6.98
C LEU A 23 7.58 -3.11 -8.43
N GLY A 24 6.41 -2.98 -9.06
CA GLY A 24 6.30 -2.71 -10.49
C GLY A 24 5.03 -3.34 -11.07
N ALA A 25 4.74 -3.05 -12.33
CA ALA A 25 3.63 -3.68 -13.04
C ALA A 25 3.84 -5.21 -13.18
N PRO A 26 2.75 -6.00 -13.32
CA PRO A 26 2.86 -7.42 -13.61
C PRO A 26 3.76 -7.68 -14.82
N TYR A 27 4.69 -8.62 -14.67
CA TYR A 27 5.67 -9.04 -15.70
C TYR A 27 6.68 -7.97 -16.14
N ASP A 28 6.67 -6.77 -15.55
CA ASP A 28 7.73 -5.78 -15.73
C ASP A 28 8.93 -6.13 -14.83
N MET A 29 9.68 -7.14 -15.26
CA MET A 29 10.84 -7.67 -14.53
C MET A 29 11.91 -6.60 -14.29
N GLU A 30 12.03 -5.63 -15.19
CA GLU A 30 13.04 -4.58 -15.10
C GLU A 30 12.67 -3.56 -14.00
N ALA A 31 11.42 -3.08 -13.97
CA ALA A 31 10.95 -2.22 -12.89
C ALA A 31 11.01 -2.93 -11.53
N GLN A 32 10.63 -4.21 -11.48
CA GLN A 32 10.70 -5.02 -10.27
C GLN A 32 12.13 -5.17 -9.74
N ARG A 33 13.09 -5.43 -10.64
CA ARG A 33 14.51 -5.50 -10.31
C ARG A 33 15.03 -4.15 -9.80
N GLN A 34 14.73 -3.07 -10.51
CA GLN A 34 15.12 -1.71 -10.12
C GLN A 34 14.59 -1.34 -8.72
N SER A 35 13.35 -1.71 -8.41
CA SER A 35 12.73 -1.48 -7.10
C SER A 35 13.52 -2.17 -5.97
N ILE A 36 13.88 -3.44 -6.17
CA ILE A 36 14.65 -4.21 -5.19
C ILE A 36 16.07 -3.63 -5.05
N GLU A 37 16.76 -3.36 -6.16
CA GLU A 37 18.09 -2.77 -6.14
C GLU A 37 18.11 -1.42 -5.43
N THR A 38 17.11 -0.57 -5.69
CA THR A 38 16.96 0.72 -4.98
C THR A 38 16.80 0.49 -3.48
N ALA A 39 15.91 -0.42 -3.07
CA ALA A 39 15.69 -0.71 -1.66
C ALA A 39 16.95 -1.22 -0.97
N LEU A 40 17.71 -2.12 -1.62
CA LEU A 40 18.99 -2.63 -1.11
C LEU A 40 20.04 -1.52 -1.03
N ASN A 41 20.13 -0.64 -2.02
CA ASN A 41 21.04 0.50 -1.97
C ASN A 41 20.73 1.44 -0.79
N LEU A 42 19.46 1.62 -0.41
CA LEU A 42 19.12 2.40 0.80
C LEU A 42 19.66 1.76 2.08
N VAL A 43 19.81 0.44 2.12
CA VAL A 43 20.44 -0.26 3.26
C VAL A 43 21.87 0.22 3.46
N GLU A 44 22.61 0.42 2.38
CA GLU A 44 24.02 0.82 2.42
C GLU A 44 24.23 2.33 2.53
N THR A 45 23.33 3.13 1.92
CA THR A 45 23.57 4.57 1.70
C THR A 45 22.82 5.50 2.64
N MET A 46 21.67 5.08 3.19
CA MET A 46 20.92 5.91 4.15
C MET A 46 21.47 5.72 5.57
N ASN A 47 22.06 6.79 6.10
CA ASN A 47 22.59 6.83 7.47
C ASN A 47 21.60 7.38 8.51
N GLU A 48 20.49 7.96 8.05
CA GLU A 48 19.44 8.53 8.90
C GLU A 48 18.07 7.95 8.53
N PRO A 49 17.13 7.86 9.49
CA PRO A 49 15.75 7.49 9.22
C PRO A 49 15.12 8.29 8.07
N GLY A 50 14.35 7.62 7.20
CA GLY A 50 13.66 8.33 6.13
C GLY A 50 12.93 7.47 5.12
N VAL A 51 12.19 8.21 4.28
CA VAL A 51 11.39 7.69 3.16
C VAL A 51 12.03 8.15 1.87
N HIS A 52 12.39 7.22 1.00
CA HIS A 52 12.77 7.47 -0.38
C HIS A 52 11.58 7.14 -1.29
N VAL A 53 11.21 8.05 -2.20
CA VAL A 53 10.16 7.81 -3.19
C VAL A 53 10.82 7.51 -4.53
N SER A 54 10.52 6.37 -5.13
CA SER A 54 11.07 6.00 -6.44
C SER A 54 10.44 6.80 -7.58
N ASN A 55 11.10 6.79 -8.73
CA ASN A 55 10.58 7.36 -9.98
C ASN A 55 9.82 6.33 -10.84
N LEU A 56 9.45 5.17 -10.27
CA LEU A 56 8.68 4.17 -11.01
C LEU A 56 7.29 4.71 -11.32
N SER A 57 6.83 4.50 -12.55
CA SER A 57 5.50 4.91 -13.00
C SER A 57 4.69 3.70 -13.45
N TRP A 58 3.36 3.80 -13.28
CA TRP A 58 2.47 2.78 -13.82
C TRP A 58 2.36 2.94 -15.35
N PRO A 59 2.41 1.85 -16.15
CA PRO A 59 2.36 1.94 -17.61
C PRO A 59 1.16 2.70 -18.16
N ASP A 60 -0.02 2.55 -17.53
CA ASP A 60 -1.27 3.22 -17.93
C ASP A 60 -1.44 4.62 -17.30
N GLY A 61 -0.37 5.17 -16.72
CA GLY A 61 -0.36 6.45 -16.01
C GLY A 61 -1.11 6.42 -14.68
N GLU A 62 -1.54 7.59 -14.22
CA GLU A 62 -2.07 7.78 -12.85
C GLU A 62 -3.60 7.70 -12.74
N SER A 63 -4.29 7.27 -13.80
CA SER A 63 -5.76 7.22 -13.86
C SER A 63 -6.38 6.31 -12.77
N TRP A 64 -5.60 5.37 -12.22
CA TRP A 64 -5.99 4.51 -11.12
C TRP A 64 -6.14 5.25 -9.78
N LYS A 65 -5.36 6.32 -9.54
CA LYS A 65 -5.34 7.04 -8.26
C LYS A 65 -6.71 7.59 -7.85
N PRO A 66 -7.44 8.35 -8.70
CA PRO A 66 -8.72 8.94 -8.30
C PRO A 66 -9.86 7.93 -8.14
N VAL A 67 -9.75 6.72 -8.72
CA VAL A 67 -10.79 5.70 -8.64
C VAL A 67 -10.54 4.68 -7.52
N TYR A 68 -9.29 4.53 -7.09
CA TYR A 68 -8.92 3.58 -6.06
C TYR A 68 -9.54 3.93 -4.71
N GLY A 69 -10.32 3.00 -4.15
CA GLY A 69 -10.97 3.16 -2.84
C GLY A 69 -11.95 4.34 -2.78
N ARG A 70 -12.38 4.88 -3.94
CA ARG A 70 -13.23 6.07 -3.97
C ARG A 70 -14.58 5.79 -3.34
N VAL A 71 -14.89 6.55 -2.29
CA VAL A 71 -16.23 6.59 -1.71
C VAL A 71 -17.04 7.64 -2.46
N THR A 72 -18.22 7.23 -2.93
CA THR A 72 -19.17 8.07 -3.64
C THR A 72 -20.54 7.94 -2.97
N GLU A 73 -21.45 8.87 -3.24
CA GLU A 73 -22.83 8.77 -2.73
C GLU A 73 -23.47 7.43 -3.12
N ALA A 74 -23.20 6.95 -4.33
CA ALA A 74 -23.73 5.70 -4.85
C ALA A 74 -23.24 4.43 -4.12
N ASN A 75 -22.09 4.45 -3.44
CA ASN A 75 -21.54 3.28 -2.75
C ASN A 75 -21.44 3.42 -1.23
N THR A 76 -21.71 4.62 -0.69
CA THR A 76 -21.51 4.93 0.74
C THR A 76 -22.34 4.01 1.65
N GLU A 77 -23.63 3.83 1.34
CA GLU A 77 -24.52 2.98 2.15
C GLU A 77 -24.10 1.51 2.12
N GLN A 78 -23.76 1.00 0.92
CA GLN A 78 -23.26 -0.36 0.75
C GLN A 78 -21.97 -0.59 1.55
N LEU A 79 -20.98 0.32 1.44
CA LEU A 79 -19.72 0.21 2.16
C LEU A 79 -19.93 0.27 3.69
N LEU A 80 -20.86 1.10 4.16
CA LEU A 80 -21.22 1.15 5.58
C LEU A 80 -21.77 -0.19 6.06
N GLN A 81 -22.67 -0.79 5.28
CA GLN A 81 -23.27 -2.09 5.59
C GLN A 81 -22.21 -3.20 5.60
N MET A 82 -21.36 -3.28 4.58
CA MET A 82 -20.22 -4.22 4.53
C MET A 82 -19.30 -4.03 5.74
N GLY A 83 -19.07 -2.78 6.18
CA GLY A 83 -18.29 -2.47 7.37
C GLY A 83 -18.91 -3.01 8.66
N LYS A 84 -20.24 -2.88 8.82
CA LYS A 84 -20.98 -3.44 9.97
C LYS A 84 -20.88 -4.97 10.00
N GLU A 85 -21.13 -5.62 8.87
CA GLU A 85 -21.05 -7.08 8.74
C GLU A 85 -19.64 -7.61 9.03
N ASN A 86 -18.61 -6.95 8.49
CA ASN A 86 -17.22 -7.33 8.74
C ASN A 86 -16.85 -7.23 10.23
N ARG A 87 -17.33 -6.19 10.93
CA ARG A 87 -17.09 -6.05 12.38
C ARG A 87 -17.86 -7.11 13.19
N ALA A 88 -19.12 -7.37 12.83
CA ALA A 88 -19.93 -8.41 13.48
C ALA A 88 -19.30 -9.80 13.31
N ARG A 89 -18.85 -10.14 12.10
CA ARG A 89 -18.14 -11.40 11.81
C ARG A 89 -16.87 -11.53 12.64
N ARG A 90 -16.00 -10.50 12.64
CA ARG A 90 -14.77 -10.49 13.45
C ARG A 90 -15.04 -10.66 14.95
N ALA A 91 -16.13 -10.08 15.46
CA ALA A 91 -16.52 -10.24 16.85
C ALA A 91 -17.00 -11.67 17.16
N ALA A 92 -17.78 -12.28 16.26
CA ALA A 92 -18.21 -13.67 16.37
C ALA A 92 -17.04 -14.65 16.30
N ASP A 93 -16.14 -14.48 15.32
CA ASP A 93 -14.92 -15.27 15.17
C ASP A 93 -14.08 -15.23 16.47
N LYS A 94 -13.88 -14.02 17.01
CA LYS A 94 -13.16 -13.84 18.28
C LYS A 94 -13.86 -14.54 19.46
N ALA A 95 -15.19 -14.49 19.53
CA ALA A 95 -15.96 -15.17 20.59
C ALA A 95 -15.88 -16.71 20.47
N GLN A 96 -15.69 -17.24 19.27
CA GLN A 96 -15.47 -18.66 19.00
C GLN A 96 -14.00 -19.09 19.19
N GLY A 97 -13.12 -18.18 19.62
CA GLY A 97 -11.69 -18.47 19.80
C GLY A 97 -10.90 -18.53 18.50
N LEU A 98 -11.49 -18.14 17.37
CA LEU A 98 -10.77 -18.02 16.10
C LEU A 98 -9.98 -16.71 16.11
N THR A 99 -8.66 -16.81 16.21
CA THR A 99 -7.73 -15.70 16.05
C THR A 99 -7.12 -15.74 14.65
N ARG A 100 -7.17 -14.61 13.95
CA ARG A 100 -6.41 -14.39 12.71
C ARG A 100 -4.99 -13.96 13.03
#